data_AF-Q3V3J5-F1
#
_entry.id   AF-Q3V3J5-F1
#
_cell.length_a   1.000
_cell.length_b   1.000
_cell.length_c   1.000
_cell.angle_alpha   90.00
_cell.angle_beta   90.00
_cell.angle_gamma   90.00
#
_symmetry.space_group_name_H-M   'P 1'
#
loop_
_entity.id
_entity.type
_entity.pdbx_description
1 polymer ?
#
loop_
_entity_poly.entity_id
_entity_poly.type
_entity_poly.pdbx_seq_one_letter_code
_entity_poly.pdbx_strand_id
1 'polypeptide(L)'
;MSFLEDLELNFAECIQDGGKATLGVRQREEMDTTHCMKQNEIISQAVCALLNSGGGVVRVEIENGDYNFERDGVGLNLPPLFRNHLDEMLYGKLFLIYVSSWDVAASHVRLATLCSNLYHRCGTFTEVMDPEKALKFLKRVQDPRILGDSDSLNLQEAPVDDAQMILASDLFHSPQLQYLEKLNFTKSSHVEFQMFSADLSQGIRERLPKCVSALANSEGGYVFFGVHDETRHVIGC
;
A
#
# COMPACT_ATOMS: atom_id res chain seq x y z
N MET A 1 -33.72 23.72 18.42
CA MET A 1 -34.26 22.64 17.59
C MET A 1 -34.28 23.13 16.15
N SER A 2 -33.14 22.94 15.49
CA SER A 2 -32.82 23.35 14.12
C SER A 2 -33.26 22.22 13.18
N PHE A 3 -34.47 22.33 12.64
CA PHE A 3 -35.01 21.45 11.58
C PHE A 3 -34.16 21.43 10.28
N LEU A 4 -33.06 22.17 10.23
CA LEU A 4 -32.15 22.30 9.08
C LEU A 4 -30.87 21.46 9.19
N GLU A 5 -30.54 20.89 10.36
CA GLU A 5 -29.34 20.04 10.49
C GLU A 5 -29.58 18.58 10.04
N ASP A 6 -30.85 18.16 9.93
CA ASP A 6 -31.25 16.79 9.57
C ASP A 6 -31.75 16.61 8.12
N LEU A 7 -31.83 17.68 7.30
CA LEU A 7 -32.63 17.63 6.06
C LEU A 7 -31.87 17.27 4.76
N GLU A 8 -30.54 17.40 4.65
CA GLU A 8 -29.89 17.41 3.31
C GLU A 8 -28.85 16.31 3.02
N LEU A 9 -28.94 15.14 3.68
CA LEU A 9 -28.26 13.92 3.19
C LEU A 9 -29.19 12.69 3.12
N ASN A 10 -30.49 12.83 3.42
CA ASN A 10 -31.46 11.72 3.38
C ASN A 10 -31.71 11.13 1.97
N PHE A 11 -31.11 11.71 0.92
CA PHE A 11 -31.14 11.17 -0.45
C PHE A 11 -30.04 10.13 -0.70
N ALA A 12 -28.98 10.12 0.10
CA ALA A 12 -27.95 9.10 0.03
C ALA A 12 -28.35 7.93 0.94
N GLU A 13 -28.49 6.74 0.36
CA GLU A 13 -28.84 5.53 1.12
C GLU A 13 -27.76 5.15 2.15
N CYS A 14 -26.51 5.61 1.96
CA CYS A 14 -25.40 5.38 2.88
C CYS A 14 -24.55 6.65 3.07
N ILE A 15 -24.35 7.06 4.32
CA ILE A 15 -23.47 8.16 4.70
C ILE A 15 -22.40 7.61 5.64
N GLN A 16 -21.13 7.86 5.31
CA GLN A 16 -19.98 7.53 6.16
C GLN A 16 -19.38 8.80 6.75
N ASP A 17 -19.03 8.76 8.03
CA ASP A 17 -18.33 9.86 8.69
C ASP A 17 -16.82 9.74 8.42
N GLY A 18 -16.28 10.71 7.68
CA GLY A 18 -14.85 10.86 7.41
C GLY A 18 -14.11 11.63 8.51
N GLY A 19 -14.82 12.10 9.54
CA GLY A 19 -14.27 12.84 10.66
C GLY A 19 -13.88 14.28 10.31
N LYS A 20 -12.98 14.85 11.12
CA LYS A 20 -12.41 16.19 10.90
C LYS A 20 -11.11 16.08 10.11
N ALA A 21 -10.94 16.89 9.09
CA ALA A 21 -9.72 16.92 8.30
C ALA A 21 -9.30 18.33 7.88
N THR A 22 -7.98 18.53 7.83
CA THR A 22 -7.38 19.68 7.15
C THR A 22 -7.42 19.42 5.64
N LEU A 23 -7.93 20.37 4.85
CA LEU A 23 -7.96 20.29 3.38
C LEU A 23 -7.02 21.33 2.77
N GLY A 24 -6.64 21.12 1.51
CA GLY A 24 -5.71 21.96 0.78
C GLY A 24 -4.38 21.27 0.54
N VAL A 25 -3.86 21.36 -0.69
CA VAL A 25 -2.59 20.69 -1.07
C VAL A 25 -1.44 21.17 -0.19
N ARG A 26 -1.28 22.50 -0.06
CA ARG A 26 -0.18 23.09 0.73
C ARG A 26 -0.36 22.86 2.22
N GLN A 27 -1.56 23.07 2.73
CA GLN A 27 -1.87 22.91 4.16
C GLN A 27 -1.64 21.46 4.62
N ARG A 28 -1.94 20.48 3.75
CA ARG A 28 -1.68 19.06 4.02
C ARG A 28 -0.22 18.63 3.80
N GLU A 29 0.55 19.37 3.01
CA GLU A 29 2.00 19.18 2.90
C GLU A 29 2.74 19.76 4.13
N GLU A 30 2.23 20.86 4.70
CA GLU A 30 2.83 21.54 5.86
C GLU A 30 2.45 20.94 7.21
N MET A 31 1.36 20.15 7.27
CA MET A 31 0.89 19.53 8.52
C MET A 31 1.76 18.36 8.98
N ASP A 32 1.62 17.96 10.26
CA ASP A 32 2.28 16.77 10.79
C ASP A 32 1.94 15.52 9.95
N THR A 33 2.97 14.78 9.54
CA THR A 33 2.83 13.63 8.64
C THR A 33 1.97 12.51 9.24
N THR A 34 2.07 12.27 10.54
CA THR A 34 1.30 11.22 11.23
C THR A 34 -0.19 11.58 11.26
N HIS A 35 -0.49 12.84 11.58
CA HIS A 35 -1.86 13.36 11.52
C HIS A 35 -2.41 13.34 10.10
N CYS A 36 -1.62 13.73 9.10
CA CYS A 36 -2.00 13.72 7.69
C CYS A 36 -2.38 12.31 7.22
N MET A 37 -1.51 11.34 7.52
CA MET A 37 -1.73 9.92 7.21
C MET A 37 -2.98 9.38 7.87
N LYS A 38 -3.20 9.70 9.15
CA LYS A 38 -4.39 9.25 9.90
C LYS A 38 -5.69 9.79 9.32
N GLN A 39 -5.76 11.08 9.00
CA GLN A 39 -6.93 11.67 8.34
C GLN A 39 -7.16 11.04 6.97
N ASN A 40 -6.09 10.86 6.19
CA ASN A 40 -6.18 10.25 4.87
C ASN A 40 -6.64 8.79 4.92
N GLU A 41 -6.17 8.02 5.91
CA GLU A 41 -6.55 6.63 6.12
C GLU A 41 -8.06 6.50 6.40
N ILE A 42 -8.59 7.28 7.33
CA ILE A 42 -10.02 7.26 7.68
C ILE A 42 -10.88 7.55 6.44
N ILE A 43 -10.56 8.62 5.71
CA ILE A 43 -11.31 9.01 4.52
C ILE A 43 -11.18 7.95 3.41
N SER A 44 -9.97 7.43 3.17
CA SER A 44 -9.72 6.39 2.17
C SER A 44 -10.49 5.10 2.48
N GLN A 45 -10.57 4.71 3.76
CA GLN A 45 -11.34 3.55 4.22
C GLN A 45 -12.84 3.75 4.01
N ALA A 46 -13.37 4.93 4.37
CA ALA A 46 -14.78 5.26 4.14
C ALA A 46 -15.14 5.24 2.65
N VAL A 47 -14.30 5.83 1.79
CA VAL A 47 -14.47 5.78 0.33
C VAL A 47 -14.43 4.34 -0.16
N CYS A 48 -13.43 3.55 0.23
CA CYS A 48 -13.29 2.16 -0.19
C CYS A 48 -14.48 1.29 0.26
N ALA A 49 -15.04 1.55 1.44
CA ALA A 49 -16.22 0.86 1.94
C ALA A 49 -17.45 1.14 1.07
N LEU A 50 -17.69 2.42 0.72
CA LEU A 50 -18.80 2.82 -0.12
C LEU A 50 -18.68 2.28 -1.55
N LEU A 51 -17.49 2.33 -2.15
CA LEU A 51 -17.23 1.74 -3.47
C LEU A 51 -17.68 0.26 -3.50
N ASN A 52 -17.39 -0.50 -2.45
CA ASN A 52 -17.73 -1.92 -2.36
C ASN A 52 -19.15 -2.21 -1.83
N SER A 53 -19.96 -1.19 -1.52
CA SER A 53 -21.27 -1.35 -0.88
C SER A 53 -22.42 -0.65 -1.62
N GLY A 54 -22.23 -0.26 -2.88
CA GLY A 54 -23.27 0.37 -3.71
C GLY A 54 -23.21 1.90 -3.79
N GLY A 55 -22.17 2.52 -3.22
CA GLY A 55 -21.99 3.97 -3.21
C GLY A 55 -22.60 4.68 -2.00
N GLY A 56 -22.51 6.00 -1.98
CA GLY A 56 -22.98 6.84 -0.88
C GLY A 56 -22.24 8.18 -0.79
N VAL A 57 -22.18 8.75 0.41
CA VAL A 57 -21.47 10.01 0.68
C VAL A 57 -20.52 9.85 1.85
N VAL A 58 -19.26 10.27 1.71
CA VAL A 58 -18.36 10.52 2.84
C VAL A 58 -18.48 11.97 3.25
N ARG A 59 -18.84 12.22 4.51
CA ARG A 59 -18.93 13.56 5.09
C ARG A 59 -17.67 13.87 5.89
N VAL A 60 -16.99 14.95 5.55
CA VAL A 60 -15.77 15.41 6.23
C VAL A 60 -16.01 16.82 6.78
N GLU A 61 -15.72 17.06 8.06
CA GLU A 61 -15.75 18.40 8.64
C GLU A 61 -14.38 19.07 8.44
N ILE A 62 -14.39 20.27 7.86
CA ILE A 62 -13.17 21.01 7.52
C ILE A 62 -12.62 21.67 8.77
N GLU A 63 -11.37 21.34 9.10
CA GLU A 63 -10.70 21.81 10.31
C GLU A 63 -10.08 23.21 10.12
N ASN A 64 -9.46 23.47 8.97
CA ASN A 64 -8.84 24.76 8.66
C ASN A 64 -9.86 25.77 8.12
N GLY A 65 -10.13 26.81 8.92
CA GLY A 65 -11.22 27.77 8.65
C GLY A 65 -11.00 28.72 7.47
N ASP A 66 -9.78 28.85 6.96
CA ASP A 66 -9.40 29.70 5.81
C ASP A 66 -9.36 28.94 4.47
N TYR A 67 -9.79 27.68 4.48
CA TYR A 67 -9.84 26.81 3.32
C TYR A 67 -10.70 27.37 2.19
N ASN A 68 -10.16 27.33 0.97
CA ASN A 68 -10.87 27.65 -0.26
C ASN A 68 -10.65 26.56 -1.31
N PHE A 69 -11.72 25.88 -1.73
CA PHE A 69 -11.64 24.73 -2.65
C PHE A 69 -11.01 25.05 -4.01
N GLU A 70 -11.34 26.19 -4.63
CA GLU A 70 -10.80 26.55 -5.94
C GLU A 70 -9.31 26.92 -5.90
N ARG A 71 -8.88 27.57 -4.82
CA ARG A 71 -7.50 28.04 -4.65
C ARG A 71 -6.58 26.97 -4.10
N ASP A 72 -7.04 26.22 -3.10
CA ASP A 72 -6.19 25.35 -2.28
C ASP A 72 -6.22 23.89 -2.77
N GLY A 73 -7.24 23.50 -3.54
CA GLY A 73 -7.48 22.12 -3.93
C GLY A 73 -7.78 21.22 -2.72
N VAL A 74 -7.93 19.91 -2.93
CA VAL A 74 -8.35 19.00 -1.86
C VAL A 74 -7.18 18.46 -1.04
N GLY A 75 -6.10 18.04 -1.72
CA GLY A 75 -4.89 17.51 -1.08
C GLY A 75 -5.06 16.11 -0.43
N LEU A 76 -6.16 15.41 -0.68
CA LEU A 76 -6.33 14.02 -0.26
C LEU A 76 -5.56 13.08 -1.20
N ASN A 77 -4.93 12.06 -0.61
CA ASN A 77 -4.19 11.03 -1.33
C ASN A 77 -5.06 9.77 -1.46
N LEU A 78 -5.97 9.78 -2.43
CA LEU A 78 -6.80 8.63 -2.77
C LEU A 78 -6.20 7.85 -3.95
N PRO A 79 -6.36 6.51 -4.00
CA PRO A 79 -5.91 5.70 -5.11
C PRO A 79 -6.39 6.25 -6.47
N PRO A 80 -5.53 6.33 -7.51
CA PRO A 80 -5.93 6.88 -8.81
C PRO A 80 -7.15 6.20 -9.41
N LEU A 81 -7.30 4.88 -9.22
CA LEU A 81 -8.45 4.11 -9.68
C LEU A 81 -9.78 4.55 -9.06
N PHE A 82 -9.76 5.21 -7.90
CA PHE A 82 -10.98 5.66 -7.25
C PHE A 82 -11.52 6.91 -7.90
N ARG A 83 -10.68 7.75 -8.53
CA ARG A 83 -11.06 9.10 -9.00
C ARG A 83 -12.25 9.13 -9.94
N ASN A 84 -12.43 8.11 -10.77
CA ASN A 84 -13.56 8.03 -11.71
C ASN A 84 -14.92 7.78 -11.01
N HIS A 85 -14.90 7.52 -9.70
CA HIS A 85 -16.08 7.23 -8.89
C HIS A 85 -16.41 8.32 -7.88
N LEU A 86 -15.66 9.43 -7.88
CA LEU A 86 -15.74 10.47 -6.85
C LEU A 86 -16.19 11.79 -7.44
N ASP A 87 -17.20 12.38 -6.81
CA ASP A 87 -17.59 13.78 -7.03
C ASP A 87 -17.49 14.54 -5.71
N GLU A 88 -16.84 15.70 -5.74
CA GLU A 88 -16.50 16.47 -4.54
C GLU A 88 -17.36 17.73 -4.47
N MET A 89 -17.92 18.02 -3.29
CA MET A 89 -18.76 19.20 -3.08
C MET A 89 -18.48 19.85 -1.74
N LEU A 90 -18.49 21.19 -1.72
CA LEU A 90 -18.50 21.97 -0.49
C LEU A 90 -19.92 22.34 -0.07
N TYR A 91 -20.20 22.18 1.23
CA TYR A 91 -21.43 22.65 1.85
C TYR A 91 -21.13 23.29 3.21
N GLY A 92 -21.00 24.61 3.25
CA GLY A 92 -20.63 25.35 4.44
C GLY A 92 -19.25 24.93 4.97
N LYS A 93 -19.21 24.30 6.15
CA LYS A 93 -17.98 23.75 6.76
C LYS A 93 -17.77 22.25 6.49
N LEU A 94 -18.62 21.65 5.66
CA LEU A 94 -18.54 20.25 5.28
C LEU A 94 -17.94 20.14 3.89
N PHE A 95 -17.08 19.15 3.74
CA PHE A 95 -16.62 18.63 2.47
C PHE A 95 -17.26 17.27 2.26
N LEU A 96 -18.02 17.14 1.18
CA LEU A 96 -18.77 15.94 0.83
C LEU A 96 -18.08 15.26 -0.35
N ILE A 97 -17.81 13.97 -0.21
CA ILE A 97 -17.31 13.13 -1.30
C ILE A 97 -18.44 12.17 -1.65
N TYR A 98 -19.10 12.42 -2.77
CA TYR A 98 -20.03 11.47 -3.37
C TYR A 98 -19.24 10.33 -3.98
N VAL A 99 -19.63 9.11 -3.65
CA VAL A 99 -18.96 7.88 -4.08
C VAL A 99 -19.97 7.05 -4.85
N SER A 100 -19.75 6.85 -6.15
CA SER A 100 -20.54 5.89 -6.94
C SER A 100 -20.15 4.46 -6.61
N SER A 101 -21.04 3.49 -6.91
CA SER A 101 -20.71 2.07 -6.77
C SER A 101 -19.51 1.70 -7.65
N TRP A 102 -18.69 0.76 -7.18
CA TRP A 102 -17.57 0.22 -7.96
C TRP A 102 -18.05 -0.42 -9.27
N ASP A 103 -17.41 -0.06 -10.38
CA ASP A 103 -17.67 -0.64 -11.70
C ASP A 103 -16.59 -1.66 -12.06
N VAL A 104 -16.98 -2.92 -12.14
CA VAL A 104 -16.09 -4.04 -12.50
C VAL A 104 -15.67 -3.96 -13.97
N ALA A 105 -16.53 -3.45 -14.85
CA ALA A 105 -16.23 -3.37 -16.29
C ALA A 105 -15.14 -2.34 -16.56
N ALA A 106 -15.21 -1.17 -15.91
CA ALA A 106 -14.22 -0.11 -16.05
C ALA A 106 -12.89 -0.42 -15.35
N SER A 107 -12.92 -1.15 -14.22
CA SER A 107 -11.74 -1.38 -13.38
C SER A 107 -11.02 -2.71 -13.58
N HIS A 108 -11.63 -3.65 -14.32
CA HIS A 108 -11.14 -5.03 -14.51
C HIS A 108 -10.97 -5.87 -13.23
N VAL A 109 -11.28 -5.32 -12.06
CA VAL A 109 -11.21 -5.99 -10.75
C VAL A 109 -12.55 -5.91 -10.04
N ARG A 110 -12.88 -6.94 -9.25
CA ARG A 110 -14.22 -7.08 -8.65
C ARG A 110 -14.48 -6.15 -7.47
N LEU A 111 -13.44 -5.70 -6.80
CA LEU A 111 -13.52 -4.94 -5.56
C LEU A 111 -12.51 -3.79 -5.60
N ALA A 112 -12.94 -2.63 -5.12
CA ALA A 112 -12.04 -1.54 -4.76
C ALA A 112 -11.16 -2.00 -3.58
N THR A 113 -9.85 -1.79 -3.69
CA THR A 113 -8.89 -2.23 -2.68
C THR A 113 -7.85 -1.14 -2.46
N LEU A 114 -7.66 -0.72 -1.20
CA LEU A 114 -6.63 0.26 -0.83
C LEU A 114 -5.21 -0.33 -0.92
N CYS A 115 -5.06 -1.57 -0.46
CA CYS A 115 -3.79 -2.30 -0.47
C CYS A 115 -4.10 -3.81 -0.49
N SER A 116 -3.51 -4.55 -1.44
CA SER A 116 -3.68 -6.00 -1.51
C SER A 116 -2.96 -6.74 -0.38
N ASN A 117 -1.91 -6.14 0.17
CA ASN A 117 -0.93 -6.76 1.07
C ASN A 117 -0.31 -8.06 0.50
N LEU A 118 -0.42 -8.29 -0.80
CA LEU A 118 0.32 -9.33 -1.51
C LEU A 118 1.60 -8.71 -2.02
N TYR A 119 2.74 -9.14 -1.46
CA TYR A 119 4.04 -8.63 -1.86
C TYR A 119 4.68 -9.60 -2.84
N HIS A 120 5.58 -9.08 -3.68
CA HIS A 120 6.46 -9.87 -4.54
C HIS A 120 7.85 -9.24 -4.60
N ARG A 121 8.82 -10.02 -5.08
CA ARG A 121 10.17 -9.55 -5.37
C ARG A 121 10.24 -9.09 -6.82
N CYS A 122 10.71 -7.85 -7.01
CA CYS A 122 11.00 -7.28 -8.31
C CYS A 122 12.49 -6.86 -8.32
N GLY A 123 13.35 -7.75 -8.83
CA GLY A 123 14.79 -7.62 -8.70
C GLY A 123 15.22 -7.55 -7.23
N THR A 124 15.82 -6.44 -6.82
CA THR A 124 16.27 -6.21 -5.43
C THR A 124 15.22 -5.55 -4.54
N PHE A 125 14.02 -5.27 -5.05
CA PHE A 125 12.97 -4.54 -4.35
C PHE A 125 11.81 -5.45 -3.95
N THR A 126 11.18 -5.11 -2.83
CA THR A 126 9.91 -5.70 -2.40
C THR A 126 8.79 -4.73 -2.72
N GLU A 127 7.86 -5.13 -3.59
CA GLU A 127 6.75 -4.29 -4.05
C GLU A 127 5.41 -4.97 -3.70
N VAL A 128 4.44 -4.17 -3.28
CA VAL A 128 3.06 -4.63 -3.13
C VAL A 128 2.40 -4.72 -4.50
N MET A 129 1.69 -5.81 -4.77
CA MET A 129 0.92 -5.98 -5.99
C MET A 129 -0.25 -5.00 -5.98
N ASP A 130 -0.37 -4.17 -7.02
CA ASP A 130 -1.59 -3.43 -7.28
C ASP A 130 -2.79 -4.40 -7.50
N PRO A 131 -4.05 -3.92 -7.43
CA PRO A 131 -5.21 -4.80 -7.53
C PRO A 131 -5.25 -5.67 -8.79
N GLU A 132 -4.76 -5.18 -9.94
CA GLU A 132 -4.74 -5.95 -11.18
C GLU A 132 -3.69 -7.06 -11.15
N LYS A 133 -2.46 -6.73 -10.75
CA LYS A 133 -1.38 -7.71 -10.54
C LYS A 133 -1.78 -8.76 -9.51
N ALA A 134 -2.40 -8.34 -8.41
CA ALA A 134 -2.89 -9.24 -7.36
C ALA A 134 -3.96 -10.20 -7.89
N LEU A 135 -4.93 -9.72 -8.68
CA LEU A 135 -5.96 -10.57 -9.28
C LEU A 135 -5.36 -11.59 -10.27
N LYS A 136 -4.42 -11.15 -11.12
CA LYS A 136 -3.71 -12.05 -12.05
C LYS A 136 -2.93 -13.13 -11.28
N PHE A 137 -2.20 -12.73 -10.23
CA PHE A 137 -1.48 -13.65 -9.35
C PHE A 137 -2.41 -14.69 -8.70
N LEU A 138 -3.52 -14.25 -8.10
CA LEU A 138 -4.47 -15.16 -7.45
C LEU A 138 -5.10 -16.15 -8.43
N LYS A 139 -5.44 -15.71 -9.66
CA LYS A 139 -5.94 -16.61 -10.72
C LYS A 139 -4.90 -17.67 -11.10
N ARG A 140 -3.63 -17.29 -11.21
CA ARG A 140 -2.52 -18.22 -11.49
C ARG A 140 -2.34 -19.25 -10.37
N VAL A 141 -2.42 -18.83 -9.12
CA VAL A 141 -2.34 -19.75 -7.96
C VAL A 141 -3.52 -20.74 -7.96
N GLN A 142 -4.70 -20.31 -8.40
CA GLN A 142 -5.90 -21.13 -8.42
C GLN A 142 -5.92 -22.16 -9.57
N ASP A 143 -5.48 -21.80 -10.78
CA ASP A 143 -5.32 -22.73 -11.89
C ASP A 143 -3.96 -22.54 -12.59
N PRO A 144 -2.97 -23.39 -12.26
CA PRO A 144 -1.65 -23.35 -12.86
C PRO A 144 -1.64 -23.57 -14.38
N ARG A 145 -2.74 -24.08 -14.96
CA ARG A 145 -2.87 -24.36 -16.41
C ARG A 145 -3.21 -23.11 -17.24
N ILE A 146 -3.49 -21.96 -16.61
CA ILE A 146 -3.65 -20.64 -17.27
C ILE A 146 -2.31 -20.15 -17.88
N LEU A 147 -1.24 -20.96 -17.84
CA LEU A 147 0.09 -20.75 -18.40
C LEU A 147 0.13 -20.42 -19.91
N GLY A 148 -0.94 -20.72 -20.65
CA GLY A 148 -0.93 -20.72 -22.12
C GLY A 148 -1.22 -19.39 -22.83
N ASP A 149 -1.58 -18.32 -22.12
CA ASP A 149 -1.97 -17.05 -22.77
C ASP A 149 -1.02 -15.91 -22.41
N SER A 150 0.02 -15.79 -23.24
CA SER A 150 0.51 -14.56 -23.89
C SER A 150 0.75 -13.28 -23.08
N ASP A 151 0.84 -13.33 -21.77
CA ASP A 151 1.35 -12.23 -20.93
C ASP A 151 1.99 -12.85 -19.69
N SER A 152 2.98 -13.74 -19.92
CA SER A 152 4.07 -13.84 -18.96
C SER A 152 4.48 -12.40 -18.71
N LEU A 153 4.24 -11.89 -17.50
CA LEU A 153 4.89 -10.68 -17.05
C LEU A 153 6.32 -10.83 -17.55
N ASN A 154 6.75 -9.97 -18.45
CA ASN A 154 8.15 -9.84 -18.83
C ASN A 154 8.91 -9.30 -17.59
N LEU A 155 8.80 -9.97 -16.43
CA LEU A 155 9.96 -10.41 -15.72
C LEU A 155 10.80 -11.11 -16.79
N GLN A 156 11.62 -10.33 -17.49
CA GLN A 156 12.81 -10.90 -18.08
C GLN A 156 13.38 -11.75 -16.95
N GLU A 157 13.29 -13.07 -17.12
CA GLU A 157 14.13 -14.02 -16.44
C GLU A 157 15.55 -13.61 -16.82
N ALA A 158 16.05 -12.57 -16.15
CA ALA A 158 17.46 -12.38 -15.96
C ALA A 158 17.94 -13.73 -15.41
N PRO A 159 19.03 -14.27 -15.97
CA PRO A 159 19.48 -15.62 -15.66
C PRO A 159 19.43 -15.80 -14.14
N VAL A 160 18.72 -16.84 -13.71
CA VAL A 160 18.49 -17.19 -12.31
C VAL A 160 19.75 -16.83 -11.53
N ASP A 161 19.61 -15.93 -10.56
CA ASP A 161 20.74 -15.48 -9.74
C ASP A 161 21.05 -16.56 -8.68
N ASP A 162 21.13 -17.82 -9.15
CA ASP A 162 21.40 -19.04 -8.40
C ASP A 162 22.67 -18.86 -7.58
N ALA A 163 23.64 -18.10 -8.09
CA ALA A 163 24.88 -17.80 -7.40
C ALA A 163 24.63 -17.06 -6.06
N GLN A 164 23.75 -16.04 -6.03
CA GLN A 164 23.45 -15.36 -4.76
C GLN A 164 22.64 -16.25 -3.83
N MET A 165 21.73 -17.08 -4.36
CA MET A 165 20.94 -18.00 -3.56
C MET A 165 21.80 -19.08 -2.89
N ILE A 166 22.80 -19.61 -3.60
CA ILE A 166 23.78 -20.56 -3.06
C ILE A 166 24.61 -19.89 -1.96
N LEU A 167 25.18 -18.70 -2.20
CA LEU A 167 25.96 -17.97 -1.21
C LEU A 167 25.14 -17.60 0.04
N ALA A 168 23.86 -17.25 -0.14
CA ALA A 168 22.93 -17.02 0.95
C ALA A 168 22.64 -18.31 1.72
N SER A 169 22.48 -19.44 1.04
CA SER A 169 22.31 -20.74 1.69
C SER A 169 23.53 -21.11 2.54
N ASP A 170 24.74 -20.91 2.01
CA ASP A 170 25.98 -21.16 2.75
C ASP A 170 26.07 -20.28 4.01
N LEU A 171 25.73 -18.98 3.89
CA LEU A 171 25.69 -18.07 5.03
C LEU A 171 24.65 -18.49 6.07
N PHE A 172 23.45 -18.91 5.64
CA PHE A 172 22.36 -19.33 6.54
C PHE A 172 22.74 -20.53 7.41
N HIS A 173 23.59 -21.42 6.90
CA HIS A 173 24.13 -22.56 7.65
C HIS A 173 25.42 -22.24 8.41
N SER A 174 25.97 -21.02 8.27
CA SER A 174 27.18 -20.63 8.97
C SER A 174 26.92 -20.51 10.49
N PRO A 175 27.75 -21.14 11.34
CA PRO A 175 27.56 -21.09 12.78
C PRO A 175 28.00 -19.75 13.40
N GLN A 176 28.84 -18.98 12.69
CA GLN A 176 29.47 -17.76 13.20
C GLN A 176 29.66 -16.73 12.08
N LEU A 177 29.56 -15.46 12.44
CA LEU A 177 29.84 -14.30 11.58
C LEU A 177 30.68 -13.30 12.35
N GLN A 178 31.54 -12.56 11.67
CA GLN A 178 32.38 -11.54 12.30
C GLN A 178 31.75 -10.15 12.16
N TYR A 179 31.81 -9.34 13.23
CA TYR A 179 31.34 -7.95 13.17
C TYR A 179 32.15 -7.16 12.13
N LEU A 180 31.44 -6.40 11.28
CA LEU A 180 31.97 -5.70 10.10
C LEU A 180 32.59 -6.61 9.03
N GLU A 181 32.31 -7.91 9.08
CA GLU A 181 32.57 -8.78 7.93
C GLU A 181 31.72 -8.33 6.75
N LYS A 182 32.35 -8.19 5.58
CA LYS A 182 31.65 -7.83 4.35
C LYS A 182 31.23 -9.08 3.60
N LEU A 183 29.94 -9.28 3.45
CA LEU A 183 29.39 -10.38 2.67
C LEU A 183 29.81 -10.26 1.19
N ASN A 184 30.14 -11.40 0.59
CA ASN A 184 30.57 -11.50 -0.81
C ASN A 184 29.42 -11.50 -1.83
N PHE A 185 28.18 -11.33 -1.36
CA PHE A 185 26.95 -11.34 -2.15
C PHE A 185 26.08 -10.11 -1.83
N THR A 186 25.14 -9.78 -2.70
CA THR A 186 24.27 -8.59 -2.65
C THR A 186 22.80 -8.99 -2.49
N LYS A 187 21.92 -7.99 -2.29
CA LYS A 187 20.47 -8.21 -2.47
C LYS A 187 20.20 -8.71 -3.90
N SER A 188 19.22 -9.59 -4.03
CA SER A 188 18.75 -10.14 -5.31
C SER A 188 17.28 -10.52 -5.21
N SER A 189 16.69 -11.13 -6.23
CA SER A 189 15.33 -11.69 -6.16
C SER A 189 15.14 -12.66 -4.97
N HIS A 190 16.21 -13.36 -4.57
CA HIS A 190 16.19 -14.37 -3.50
C HIS A 190 16.84 -13.92 -2.19
N VAL A 191 17.43 -12.71 -2.13
CA VAL A 191 18.18 -12.24 -0.97
C VAL A 191 17.72 -10.85 -0.57
N GLU A 192 17.29 -10.72 0.69
CA GLU A 192 16.96 -9.43 1.31
C GLU A 192 17.81 -9.18 2.56
N PHE A 193 18.43 -8.01 2.63
CA PHE A 193 19.14 -7.52 3.82
C PHE A 193 18.31 -6.48 4.55
N GLN A 194 18.20 -6.66 5.86
CA GLN A 194 17.48 -5.75 6.75
C GLN A 194 18.36 -5.34 7.92
N MET A 195 18.39 -4.06 8.25
CA MET A 195 18.97 -3.57 9.49
C MET A 195 17.95 -3.64 10.62
N PHE A 196 18.40 -3.96 11.83
CA PHE A 196 17.53 -3.82 13.00
C PHE A 196 17.20 -2.34 13.27
N SER A 197 15.99 -2.11 13.78
CA SER A 197 15.58 -0.80 14.31
C SER A 197 15.96 -0.72 15.78
N ALA A 198 15.92 0.49 16.35
CA ALA A 198 16.14 0.70 17.79
C ALA A 198 15.24 -0.20 18.66
N ASP A 199 13.98 -0.38 18.29
CA ASP A 199 13.13 -1.43 18.82
C ASP A 199 13.20 -2.67 17.91
N LEU A 200 13.97 -3.66 18.36
CA LEU A 200 14.16 -4.93 17.67
C LEU A 200 12.84 -5.65 17.38
N SER A 201 11.98 -5.72 18.40
CA SER A 201 10.73 -6.49 18.34
C SER A 201 9.74 -5.88 17.35
N GLN A 202 9.59 -4.56 17.41
CA GLN A 202 8.71 -3.81 16.52
C GLN A 202 9.20 -3.91 15.08
N GLY A 203 10.50 -3.69 14.86
CA GLY A 203 11.07 -3.72 13.52
C GLY A 203 11.00 -5.07 12.83
N ILE A 204 11.15 -6.16 13.58
CA ILE A 204 10.93 -7.51 13.03
C ILE A 204 9.45 -7.69 12.69
N ARG A 205 8.55 -7.35 13.62
CA ARG A 205 7.09 -7.49 13.43
C ARG A 205 6.56 -6.75 12.21
N GLU A 206 7.10 -5.58 11.90
CA GLU A 206 6.69 -4.77 10.76
C GLU A 206 7.28 -5.24 9.42
N ARG A 207 8.56 -5.65 9.41
CA ARG A 207 9.29 -5.97 8.16
C ARG A 207 9.18 -7.43 7.75
N LEU A 208 9.17 -8.36 8.71
CA LEU A 208 9.18 -9.79 8.43
C LEU A 208 7.97 -10.24 7.60
N PRO A 209 6.71 -9.86 7.90
CA PRO A 209 5.57 -10.29 7.09
C PRO A 209 5.66 -9.88 5.62
N LYS A 210 6.17 -8.67 5.35
CA LYS A 210 6.37 -8.16 3.98
C LYS A 210 7.42 -8.98 3.24
N CYS A 211 8.55 -9.26 3.89
CA CYS A 211 9.63 -10.04 3.29
C CYS A 211 9.20 -11.48 3.03
N VAL A 212 8.52 -12.11 4.00
CA VAL A 212 8.00 -13.49 3.88
C VAL A 212 6.98 -13.56 2.75
N SER A 213 6.01 -12.65 2.70
CA SER A 213 5.04 -12.61 1.60
C SER A 213 5.73 -12.43 0.25
N ALA A 214 6.69 -11.51 0.15
CA ALA A 214 7.38 -11.23 -1.10
C ALA A 214 8.15 -12.44 -1.64
N LEU A 215 8.92 -13.11 -0.78
CA LEU A 215 9.70 -14.28 -1.17
C LEU A 215 8.79 -15.47 -1.47
N ALA A 216 7.78 -15.73 -0.64
CA ALA A 216 6.87 -16.87 -0.81
C ALA A 216 5.98 -16.76 -2.06
N ASN A 217 5.57 -15.54 -2.43
CA ASN A 217 4.80 -15.29 -3.65
C ASN A 217 5.68 -15.23 -4.93
N SER A 218 7.00 -15.31 -4.78
CA SER A 218 7.96 -15.36 -5.88
C SER A 218 8.62 -16.75 -5.91
N GLU A 219 9.94 -16.83 -6.01
CA GLU A 219 10.71 -18.10 -6.11
C GLU A 219 11.34 -18.53 -4.78
N GLY A 220 10.94 -17.92 -3.66
CA GLY A 220 11.55 -18.14 -2.34
C GLY A 220 12.91 -17.45 -2.17
N GLY A 221 13.52 -17.62 -0.99
CA GLY A 221 14.83 -17.06 -0.69
C GLY A 221 15.06 -16.81 0.80
N TYR A 222 16.00 -15.91 1.11
CA TYR A 222 16.54 -15.63 2.43
C TYR A 222 16.38 -14.16 2.83
N VAL A 223 16.11 -13.94 4.11
CA VAL A 223 16.11 -12.61 4.73
C VAL A 223 17.15 -12.61 5.84
N PHE A 224 18.16 -11.74 5.74
CA PHE A 224 19.16 -11.56 6.77
C PHE A 224 18.91 -10.25 7.52
N PHE A 225 18.56 -10.37 8.79
CA PHE A 225 18.47 -9.22 9.69
C PHE A 225 19.83 -8.94 10.36
N GLY A 226 20.15 -7.67 10.55
CA GLY A 226 21.43 -7.21 11.09
C GLY A 226 22.53 -7.06 10.03
N VAL A 227 22.17 -6.94 8.74
CA VAL A 227 23.10 -6.70 7.64
C VAL A 227 22.78 -5.38 6.97
N HIS A 228 23.79 -4.53 6.79
CA HIS A 228 23.62 -3.26 6.09
C HIS A 228 23.47 -3.50 4.59
N ASP A 229 22.44 -2.92 3.98
CA ASP A 229 22.09 -3.12 2.57
C ASP A 229 23.18 -2.69 1.57
N GLU A 230 23.67 -1.45 1.66
CA GLU A 230 24.64 -0.87 0.73
C GLU A 230 26.05 -1.40 0.97
N THR A 231 26.48 -1.39 2.23
CA THR A 231 27.86 -1.73 2.58
C THR A 231 28.09 -3.23 2.69
N ARG A 232 27.02 -4.02 2.88
CA ARG A 232 27.02 -5.48 3.06
C ARG A 232 27.78 -5.95 4.30
N HIS A 233 27.97 -5.06 5.27
CA HIS A 233 28.60 -5.42 6.52
C HIS A 233 27.61 -6.11 7.47
N VAL A 234 28.09 -7.15 8.14
CA VAL A 234 27.41 -7.77 9.28
C VAL A 234 27.52 -6.83 10.47
N ILE A 235 26.38 -6.35 10.96
CA ILE A 235 26.29 -5.43 12.11
C ILE A 235 25.77 -6.16 13.35
N GLY A 236 24.78 -7.06 13.18
CA GLY A 236 24.03 -7.60 14.31
C GLY A 236 22.99 -6.59 14.84
N CYS A 237 22.55 -6.79 16.08
CA CYS A 237 21.60 -5.93 16.80
C CYS A 237 22.27 -5.06 17.86
#